data_AF-A0A428Z2A5-F1
#
_entry.id   AF-A0A428Z2A5-F1
#
_cell.length_a   1.000
_cell.length_b   1.000
_cell.length_c   1.000
_cell.angle_alpha   90.00
_cell.angle_beta   90.00
_cell.angle_gamma   90.00
#
_symmetry.space_group_name_H-M   'P 1'
#
loop_
_entity.id
_entity.type
_entity.pdbx_description
1 polymer ?
#
loop_
_entity_poly.entity_id
_entity_poly.type
_entity_poly.pdbx_seq_one_letter_code
_entity_poly.pdbx_strand_id
1 'polypeptide(L)'
;MTVVLSARKHWCRPGEPVLFMWNSKLDKPRFEVEGLEPNGDPKRNVLTKAVRAVGKGALAATLYTADAIMAADGNSSDEGNDKDNGPDFLDILIFGPGPECMAVQAVQPWRKKQLPGWEDIHGSWVLTPQRLAWLVESEVVRKLAKMEEKGKPGLTGNLVRATAGVVVDVATAFTADHPAGKPVEFPEVEAGVEIPREAFRSVEVLPGHSGPVGEHERCYLQVVLADGSGLRLTVGRGPVVADLARRWISGG
;
A
#
# COMPACT_ATOMS: atom_id res chain seq x y z
N MET A 1 -17.34 -5.74 -10.12
CA MET A 1 -17.25 -6.35 -11.48
C MET A 1 -16.84 -5.33 -12.55
N THR A 2 -17.30 -4.09 -12.42
CA THR A 2 -17.01 -2.93 -13.28
C THR A 2 -15.53 -2.52 -13.33
N VAL A 3 -14.74 -2.73 -12.27
CA VAL A 3 -13.27 -2.51 -12.29
C VAL A 3 -12.56 -3.34 -13.35
N VAL A 4 -12.85 -4.65 -13.45
CA VAL A 4 -12.19 -5.54 -14.45
C VAL A 4 -12.44 -5.04 -15.87
N LEU A 5 -13.67 -4.61 -16.14
CA LEU A 5 -14.08 -4.10 -17.44
C LEU A 5 -13.44 -2.74 -17.74
N SER A 6 -13.30 -1.88 -16.72
CA SER A 6 -12.61 -0.59 -16.83
C SER A 6 -11.12 -0.78 -17.10
N ALA A 7 -10.46 -1.67 -16.34
CA ALA A 7 -9.06 -2.04 -16.56
C ALA A 7 -8.86 -2.61 -17.98
N ARG A 8 -9.73 -3.53 -18.42
CA ARG A 8 -9.67 -4.10 -19.77
C ARG A 8 -9.86 -3.06 -20.88
N LYS A 9 -10.74 -2.09 -20.68
CA LYS A 9 -11.06 -1.06 -21.68
C LYS A 9 -9.98 0.00 -21.79
N HIS A 10 -9.44 0.46 -20.66
CA HIS A 10 -8.65 1.68 -20.61
C HIS A 10 -7.16 1.47 -20.31
N TRP A 11 -6.80 0.37 -19.65
CA TRP A 11 -5.41 0.14 -19.23
C TRP A 11 -4.78 -1.07 -19.91
N CYS A 12 -5.46 -2.22 -19.99
CA CYS A 12 -4.95 -3.42 -20.65
C CYS A 12 -4.82 -3.23 -22.17
N ARG A 13 -3.79 -3.84 -22.76
CA ARG A 13 -3.67 -3.97 -24.22
C ARG A 13 -4.75 -4.92 -24.76
N PRO A 14 -5.14 -4.80 -26.04
CA PRO A 14 -6.05 -5.75 -26.67
C PRO A 14 -5.54 -7.20 -26.53
N GLY A 15 -6.37 -8.07 -25.96
CA GLY A 15 -6.04 -9.49 -25.72
C GLY A 15 -5.19 -9.77 -24.47
N GLU A 16 -4.79 -8.76 -23.71
CA GLU A 16 -4.04 -8.94 -22.46
C GLU A 16 -4.97 -9.47 -21.35
N PRO A 17 -4.77 -10.71 -20.84
CA PRO A 17 -5.61 -11.25 -19.79
C PRO A 17 -5.28 -10.62 -18.43
N VAL A 18 -6.30 -10.46 -17.60
CA VAL A 18 -6.14 -10.11 -16.18
C VAL A 18 -6.00 -11.42 -15.42
N LEU A 19 -4.84 -11.64 -14.81
CA LEU A 19 -4.52 -12.85 -14.04
C LEU A 19 -4.97 -12.74 -12.59
N PHE A 20 -4.91 -11.54 -12.02
CA PHE A 20 -5.31 -11.31 -10.64
C PHE A 20 -5.82 -9.88 -10.49
N MET A 21 -6.85 -9.72 -9.65
CA MET A 21 -7.37 -8.40 -9.27
C MET A 21 -7.74 -8.36 -7.79
N TRP A 22 -7.30 -7.32 -7.09
CA TRP A 22 -7.60 -7.11 -5.67
C TRP A 22 -7.79 -5.65 -5.32
N ASN A 23 -8.84 -5.33 -4.58
CA ASN A 23 -9.11 -3.96 -4.15
C ASN A 23 -8.39 -3.67 -2.84
N SER A 24 -7.66 -2.56 -2.78
CA SER A 24 -6.98 -2.13 -1.56
C SER A 24 -6.74 -0.62 -1.56
N LYS A 25 -6.57 -0.06 -0.36
CA LYS A 25 -5.99 1.28 -0.19
C LYS A 25 -4.46 1.21 -0.29
N LEU A 26 -3.84 2.28 -0.78
CA LEU A 26 -2.38 2.43 -0.84
C LEU A 26 -1.84 3.42 0.21
N ASP A 27 -2.66 3.84 1.19
CA ASP A 27 -2.30 4.90 2.13
C ASP A 27 -1.28 4.46 3.20
N LYS A 28 -1.35 3.20 3.63
CA LYS A 28 -0.53 2.67 4.74
C LYS A 28 0.14 1.33 4.43
N PRO A 29 0.96 1.23 3.36
CA PRO A 29 1.79 0.05 3.16
C PRO A 29 2.80 -0.08 4.32
N ARG A 30 3.02 -1.30 4.79
CA ARG A 30 4.10 -1.60 5.74
C ARG A 30 5.41 -1.78 4.97
N PHE A 31 6.51 -1.29 5.53
CA PHE A 31 7.84 -1.43 4.93
C PHE A 31 8.72 -2.34 5.79
N GLU A 32 9.21 -3.42 5.18
CA GLU A 32 10.29 -4.28 5.67
C GLU A 32 11.52 -4.04 4.79
N VAL A 33 12.03 -2.82 4.87
CA VAL A 33 13.14 -2.33 4.04
C VAL A 33 14.22 -1.79 4.96
N GLU A 34 15.46 -2.21 4.73
CA GLU A 34 16.60 -1.69 5.50
C GLU A 34 16.71 -0.17 5.35
N GLY A 35 16.95 0.54 6.45
CA GLY A 35 17.01 2.00 6.46
C GLY A 35 15.65 2.74 6.44
N LEU A 36 14.52 2.02 6.36
CA LEU A 36 13.18 2.61 6.52
C LEU A 36 12.49 2.12 7.80
N GLU A 37 11.74 3.00 8.45
CA GLU A 37 10.78 2.66 9.50
C GLU A 37 9.62 1.84 8.90
N PRO A 38 8.81 1.12 9.71
CA PRO A 38 7.67 0.34 9.21
C PRO A 38 6.64 1.16 8.43
N ASN A 39 6.58 2.47 8.66
CA ASN A 39 5.71 3.39 7.92
C ASN A 39 6.34 3.87 6.59
N GLY A 40 7.58 3.51 6.29
CA GLY A 40 8.35 3.87 5.10
C GLY A 40 9.08 5.20 5.18
N ASP A 41 9.12 5.85 6.35
CA ASP A 41 9.97 7.02 6.57
C ASP A 41 11.43 6.60 6.73
N PRO A 42 12.41 7.42 6.32
CA PRO A 42 13.81 7.12 6.58
C PRO A 42 14.07 6.96 8.08
N LYS A 43 14.73 5.88 8.47
CA LYS A 43 15.20 5.70 9.85
C LYS A 43 16.05 6.91 10.22
N ARG A 44 15.70 7.57 11.31
CA ARG A 44 16.50 8.69 11.81
C ARG A 44 17.79 8.12 12.38
N ASN A 45 18.84 8.11 11.57
CA ASN A 45 20.17 7.72 12.01
C ASN A 45 20.54 8.54 13.24
N VAL A 46 20.77 7.86 14.37
CA VAL A 46 21.27 8.46 15.63
C VAL A 46 22.60 9.21 15.38
N LEU A 47 23.32 8.83 14.32
CA LEU A 47 24.59 9.45 13.91
C LEU A 47 24.48 10.94 13.52
N THR A 48 23.32 11.38 12.99
CA THR A 48 23.14 12.80 12.61
C THR A 48 22.96 13.72 13.81
N LYS A 49 22.67 13.17 15.00
CA LYS A 49 22.69 13.94 16.26
C LYS A 49 24.12 14.19 16.76
N ALA A 50 25.07 13.30 16.46
CA ALA A 50 26.47 13.50 16.85
C ALA A 50 27.15 14.63 16.05
N VAL A 51 26.86 14.75 14.74
CA VAL A 51 27.46 15.80 13.90
C VAL A 51 26.91 17.20 14.23
N ARG A 52 25.66 17.32 14.68
CA ARG A 52 25.11 18.62 15.14
C ARG A 52 25.62 19.05 16.53
N ALA A 53 26.18 18.15 17.33
CA ALA A 53 26.75 18.48 18.64
C ALA A 53 28.18 19.05 18.55
N VAL A 54 28.88 18.86 17.43
CA VAL A 54 30.27 19.37 17.25
C VAL A 54 30.30 20.78 16.64
N GLY A 55 29.18 21.29 16.11
CA GLY A 55 29.11 22.56 15.39
C GLY A 55 28.81 23.82 16.21
N LYS A 56 28.56 23.72 17.52
CA LYS A 56 28.41 24.89 18.41
C LYS A 56 29.22 24.65 19.67
N GLY A 57 30.36 25.33 19.75
CA GLY A 57 31.31 25.17 20.83
C GLY A 57 30.74 25.47 22.22
N ALA A 58 31.31 24.72 23.17
CA ALA A 58 31.42 24.96 24.60
C ALA A 58 30.21 24.64 25.51
N LEU A 59 30.56 23.88 26.57
CA LEU A 59 29.93 23.75 27.88
C LEU A 59 28.74 22.79 28.01
N ALA A 60 29.04 21.51 28.24
CA ALA A 60 28.82 20.89 29.56
C ALA A 60 29.17 19.40 29.49
N ALA A 61 30.20 19.03 30.24
CA ALA A 61 30.44 17.65 30.60
C ALA A 61 29.30 17.18 31.53
N THR A 62 28.41 16.35 31.01
CA THR A 62 27.75 15.30 31.80
C THR A 62 27.78 14.01 30.99
N LEU A 63 28.88 13.29 31.23
CA LEU A 63 28.92 11.85 31.15
C LEU A 63 27.74 11.24 31.93
N TYR A 64 27.27 10.11 31.39
CA TYR A 64 26.51 9.04 32.04
C TYR A 64 24.97 9.08 32.08
N THR A 65 24.47 7.89 31.71
CA THR A 65 23.19 7.23 32.06
C THR A 65 21.91 7.78 31.45
N ALA A 66 21.54 7.22 30.29
CA ALA A 66 20.15 6.86 30.04
C ALA A 66 20.13 5.41 29.55
N ASP A 67 19.78 4.56 30.49
CA ASP A 67 19.69 3.11 30.46
C ASP A 67 19.14 2.47 29.18
N ALA A 68 19.70 1.29 28.93
CA ALA A 68 18.98 0.18 28.35
C ALA A 68 17.75 -0.16 29.21
N ILE A 69 16.59 0.35 28.84
CA ILE A 69 15.30 -0.24 29.21
C ILE A 69 14.47 -0.24 27.93
N MET A 70 14.32 -1.42 27.34
CA MET A 70 13.10 -1.97 26.74
C MET A 70 13.39 -3.42 26.31
N ALA A 71 13.74 -4.24 27.31
CA ALA A 71 13.51 -5.67 27.28
C ALA A 71 13.03 -6.07 28.69
N ALA A 72 11.83 -6.64 28.74
CA ALA A 72 11.23 -7.37 29.86
C ALA A 72 10.83 -6.59 31.13
N ASP A 73 9.55 -6.20 31.18
CA ASP A 73 8.65 -6.41 32.32
C ASP A 73 7.28 -6.72 31.65
N GLY A 74 6.60 -7.86 31.80
CA GLY A 74 6.59 -8.78 32.92
C GLY A 74 5.37 -8.56 33.80
N ASN A 75 4.14 -8.65 33.27
CA ASN A 75 2.99 -8.96 34.13
C ASN A 75 1.92 -9.80 33.42
N SER A 76 1.86 -11.07 33.83
CA SER A 76 0.80 -12.02 33.59
C SER A 76 -0.34 -11.79 34.60
N SER A 77 -1.52 -11.43 34.10
CA SER A 77 -2.83 -11.70 34.70
C SER A 77 -3.85 -11.34 33.63
N ASP A 78 -4.34 -12.31 32.87
CA ASP A 78 -5.52 -13.13 33.18
C ASP A 78 -6.76 -12.56 32.47
N GLU A 79 -7.44 -13.45 31.76
CA GLU A 79 -8.77 -13.32 31.14
C GLU A 79 -9.10 -12.03 30.38
N GLY A 80 -9.00 -12.08 29.05
CA GLY A 80 -9.62 -11.03 28.24
C GLY A 80 -9.38 -11.12 26.75
N ASN A 81 -9.99 -12.11 26.10
CA ASN A 81 -10.44 -11.99 24.71
C ASN A 81 -9.36 -11.53 23.72
N ASP A 82 -8.49 -12.45 23.29
CA ASP A 82 -7.62 -12.27 22.11
C ASP A 82 -8.49 -12.17 20.86
N LYS A 83 -9.14 -11.02 20.73
CA LYS A 83 -9.39 -10.42 19.45
C LYS A 83 -8.01 -10.09 18.92
N ASP A 84 -7.57 -10.94 18.01
CA ASP A 84 -6.48 -10.75 17.05
C ASP A 84 -6.80 -9.56 16.11
N ASN A 85 -7.14 -8.42 16.72
CA ASN A 85 -7.52 -7.13 16.14
C ASN A 85 -6.25 -6.34 15.77
N GLY A 86 -5.23 -7.02 15.25
CA GLY A 86 -4.31 -6.33 14.35
C GLY A 86 -5.17 -5.73 13.24
N PRO A 87 -5.01 -4.45 12.90
CA PRO A 87 -5.91 -3.79 11.97
C PRO A 87 -6.11 -4.61 10.69
N ASP A 88 -7.38 -4.89 10.36
CA ASP A 88 -7.83 -5.67 9.19
C ASP A 88 -7.40 -5.08 7.83
N PHE A 89 -6.54 -4.04 7.83
CA PHE A 89 -6.17 -3.24 6.67
C PHE A 89 -4.68 -3.31 6.28
N LEU A 90 -3.87 -4.19 6.90
CA LEU A 90 -2.49 -4.42 6.42
C LEU A 90 -2.51 -5.31 5.17
N ASP A 91 -2.98 -4.74 4.07
CA ASP A 91 -3.18 -5.41 2.78
C ASP A 91 -1.89 -5.48 1.96
N ILE A 92 -0.89 -4.64 2.28
CA ILE A 92 0.30 -4.44 1.44
C ILE A 92 1.56 -4.34 2.31
N LEU A 93 2.50 -5.25 2.08
CA LEU A 93 3.85 -5.21 2.64
C LEU A 93 4.86 -4.99 1.50
N ILE A 94 5.73 -3.99 1.65
CA ILE A 94 6.84 -3.68 0.74
C ILE A 94 8.13 -4.15 1.41
N PHE A 95 8.94 -4.95 0.71
CA PHE A 95 10.21 -5.46 1.23
C PHE A 95 11.36 -5.21 0.26
N GLY A 96 12.60 -5.16 0.76
CA GLY A 96 13.77 -5.00 -0.09
C GLY A 96 15.05 -4.57 0.65
N PRO A 97 16.17 -4.49 -0.10
CA PRO A 97 17.49 -4.29 0.49
C PRO A 97 17.78 -2.86 0.94
N GLY A 98 16.97 -1.87 0.56
CA GLY A 98 17.21 -0.48 0.92
C GLY A 98 16.17 0.50 0.35
N PRO A 99 16.26 1.80 0.71
CA PRO A 99 15.26 2.80 0.34
C PRO A 99 15.20 3.12 -1.16
N GLU A 100 16.26 2.79 -1.90
CA GLU A 100 16.37 2.99 -3.34
C GLU A 100 15.99 1.75 -4.16
N CYS A 101 15.44 0.72 -3.52
CA CYS A 101 15.02 -0.48 -4.23
C CYS A 101 13.79 -0.23 -5.11
N MET A 102 13.61 -1.06 -6.13
CA MET A 102 12.58 -0.89 -7.15
C MET A 102 11.17 -0.84 -6.55
N ALA A 103 10.86 -1.68 -5.57
CA ALA A 103 9.55 -1.71 -4.94
C ALA A 103 9.23 -0.40 -4.19
N VAL A 104 10.21 0.18 -3.50
CA VAL A 104 10.05 1.49 -2.82
C VAL A 104 9.90 2.61 -3.84
N GLN A 105 10.74 2.64 -4.88
CA GLN A 105 10.67 3.67 -5.92
C GLN A 105 9.33 3.64 -6.68
N ALA A 106 8.70 2.48 -6.83
CA ALA A 106 7.40 2.35 -7.45
C ALA A 106 6.26 2.92 -6.59
N VAL A 107 6.28 2.66 -5.27
CA VAL A 107 5.15 2.98 -4.36
C VAL A 107 5.29 4.37 -3.73
N GLN A 108 6.51 4.78 -3.39
CA GLN A 108 6.77 5.99 -2.59
C GLN A 108 6.32 7.30 -3.27
N PRO A 109 6.45 7.50 -4.59
CA PRO A 109 5.95 8.71 -5.25
C PRO A 109 4.45 8.92 -5.02
N TRP A 110 3.68 7.84 -4.98
CA TRP A 110 2.25 7.89 -4.78
C TRP A 110 1.86 8.05 -3.32
N ARG A 111 2.58 7.40 -2.40
CA ARG A 111 2.42 7.65 -0.96
C ARG A 111 2.74 9.11 -0.58
N LYS A 112 3.73 9.72 -1.23
CA LYS A 112 4.16 11.11 -0.95
C LYS A 112 3.23 12.17 -1.55
N LYS A 113 2.27 11.80 -2.41
CA LYS A 113 1.26 12.75 -2.88
C LYS A 113 0.38 13.15 -1.69
N GLN A 114 0.62 14.36 -1.16
CA GLN A 114 -0.19 14.95 -0.09
C GLN A 114 -1.51 15.52 -0.63
N LEU A 115 -2.22 14.73 -1.44
CA LEU A 115 -3.55 15.12 -1.91
C LEU A 115 -4.51 15.05 -0.71
N PRO A 116 -5.28 16.11 -0.42
CA PRO A 116 -6.30 16.05 0.64
C PRO A 116 -7.27 14.90 0.37
N GLY A 117 -7.51 14.01 1.34
CA GLY A 117 -8.38 12.83 1.15
C GLY A 117 -7.73 11.67 0.40
N TRP A 118 -6.40 11.70 0.20
CA TRP A 118 -5.64 10.59 -0.38
C TRP A 118 -5.82 9.29 0.39
N GLU A 119 -5.92 9.38 1.72
CA GLU A 119 -6.17 8.27 2.65
C GLU A 119 -7.49 7.51 2.38
N ASP A 120 -8.40 8.11 1.62
CA ASP A 120 -9.70 7.53 1.26
C ASP A 120 -9.74 6.99 -0.16
N ILE A 121 -8.65 7.09 -0.93
CA ILE A 121 -8.60 6.52 -2.27
C ILE A 121 -8.46 5.00 -2.19
N HIS A 122 -9.45 4.31 -2.72
CA HIS A 122 -9.37 2.90 -3.03
C HIS A 122 -8.95 2.71 -4.49
N GLY A 123 -8.05 1.77 -4.72
CA GLY A 123 -7.68 1.32 -6.04
C GLY A 123 -7.69 -0.20 -6.12
N SER A 124 -7.36 -0.70 -7.30
CA SER A 124 -7.35 -2.11 -7.59
C SER A 124 -5.99 -2.53 -8.10
N TRP A 125 -5.31 -3.41 -7.38
CA TRP A 125 -4.18 -4.14 -7.92
C TRP A 125 -4.66 -5.01 -9.06
N VAL A 126 -4.03 -4.89 -10.22
CA VAL A 126 -4.28 -5.68 -11.42
C VAL A 126 -2.95 -6.27 -11.88
N LEU A 127 -2.88 -7.59 -11.92
CA LEU A 127 -1.76 -8.34 -12.48
C LEU A 127 -2.15 -8.85 -13.86
N THR A 128 -1.27 -8.65 -14.82
CA THR A 128 -1.33 -9.23 -16.16
C THR A 128 -0.03 -9.98 -16.45
N PRO A 129 0.07 -10.72 -17.57
CA PRO A 129 1.34 -11.31 -17.97
C PRO A 129 2.45 -10.27 -18.25
N GLN A 130 2.08 -9.01 -18.47
CA GLN A 130 3.01 -7.96 -18.91
C GLN A 130 3.36 -6.96 -17.80
N ARG A 131 2.62 -6.90 -16.69
CA ARG A 131 2.79 -5.87 -15.65
C ARG A 131 1.86 -6.06 -14.47
N LEU A 132 2.19 -5.37 -13.38
CA LEU A 132 1.39 -5.22 -12.18
C LEU A 132 1.14 -3.73 -12.03
N ALA A 133 -0.12 -3.36 -11.78
CA ALA A 133 -0.44 -1.99 -11.45
C ALA A 133 -1.44 -1.88 -10.32
N TRP A 134 -1.38 -0.79 -9.58
CA TRP A 134 -2.48 -0.35 -8.72
C TRP A 134 -3.26 0.72 -9.49
N LEU A 135 -4.46 0.38 -9.94
CA LEU A 135 -5.30 1.24 -10.78
C LEU A 135 -6.27 2.05 -9.92
N VAL A 136 -6.42 3.32 -10.27
CA VAL A 136 -7.36 4.25 -9.65
C VAL A 136 -8.19 4.94 -10.72
N GLU A 137 -9.38 5.39 -10.36
CA GLU A 137 -10.22 6.15 -11.28
C GLU A 137 -9.61 7.54 -11.56
N SER A 138 -9.42 7.86 -12.84
CA SER A 138 -8.80 9.13 -13.27
C SER A 138 -9.60 10.34 -12.82
N GLU A 139 -10.93 10.25 -12.76
CA GLU A 139 -11.75 11.35 -12.24
C GLU A 139 -11.47 11.66 -10.78
N VAL A 140 -11.27 10.63 -9.95
CA VAL A 140 -10.96 10.80 -8.52
C VAL A 140 -9.64 11.51 -8.37
N VAL A 141 -8.59 11.06 -9.08
CA VAL A 141 -7.27 11.71 -9.04
C VAL A 141 -7.36 13.16 -9.53
N ARG A 142 -8.07 13.42 -10.64
CA ARG A 142 -8.27 14.78 -11.17
C ARG A 142 -9.05 15.69 -10.20
N LYS A 143 -10.08 15.17 -9.52
CA LYS A 143 -10.87 15.94 -8.53
C LYS A 143 -9.99 16.33 -7.34
N LEU A 144 -9.20 15.40 -6.81
CA LEU A 144 -8.30 15.66 -5.70
C LEU A 144 -7.17 16.63 -6.06
N ALA A 145 -6.58 16.49 -7.26
CA ALA A 145 -5.58 17.44 -7.75
C ALA A 145 -6.13 18.87 -7.88
N LYS A 146 -7.36 19.03 -8.38
CA LYS A 146 -8.04 20.34 -8.44
C LYS A 146 -8.33 20.93 -7.06
N MET A 147 -8.61 20.10 -6.05
CA MET A 147 -8.79 20.56 -4.68
C MET A 147 -7.47 21.06 -4.08
N GLU A 148 -6.35 20.39 -4.38
CA GLU A 148 -5.01 20.86 -3.98
C GLU A 148 -4.70 22.24 -4.59
N GLU A 149 -4.96 22.42 -5.90
CA GLU A 149 -4.72 23.71 -6.57
C GLU A 149 -5.56 24.85 -5.98
N LYS A 150 -6.83 24.59 -5.66
CA LYS A 150 -7.71 25.56 -5.00
C LYS A 150 -7.36 25.78 -3.51
N GLY A 151 -6.71 24.80 -2.89
CA GLY A 151 -6.29 24.81 -1.50
C GLY A 151 -4.90 25.41 -1.26
N LYS A 152 -4.15 25.81 -2.30
CA LYS A 152 -2.90 26.57 -2.15
C LYS A 152 -3.20 27.98 -1.65
N PRO A 153 -2.92 28.33 -0.38
CA PRO A 153 -3.19 29.65 0.13
C PRO A 153 -2.01 30.55 -0.23
N GLY A 154 -2.31 31.64 -0.95
CA GLY A 154 -1.54 32.85 -0.74
C GLY A 154 -1.69 33.25 0.74
N LEU A 155 -0.62 33.10 1.50
CA LEU A 155 -0.24 34.02 2.58
C LEU A 155 -1.31 34.49 3.59
N THR A 156 -2.23 33.65 4.05
CA THR A 156 -2.98 33.83 5.32
C THR A 156 -3.35 32.44 5.83
N GLY A 157 -2.72 31.94 6.89
CA GLY A 157 -3.15 32.26 8.25
C GLY A 157 -4.12 31.20 8.77
N ASN A 158 -3.58 30.05 9.23
CA ASN A 158 -4.14 29.15 10.24
C ASN A 158 -5.67 29.19 10.49
N LEU A 159 -6.56 28.79 9.58
CA LEU A 159 -7.95 28.44 9.97
C LEU A 159 -8.82 27.76 8.90
N VAL A 160 -8.36 26.72 8.19
CA VAL A 160 -9.31 25.87 7.44
C VAL A 160 -8.92 24.40 7.58
N ARG A 161 -9.11 23.86 8.80
CA ARG A 161 -9.05 22.41 9.06
C ARG A 161 -10.44 21.83 9.37
N ALA A 162 -11.48 22.53 8.96
CA ALA A 162 -12.86 22.11 9.15
C ALA A 162 -13.58 22.19 7.80
N THR A 163 -14.38 21.17 7.53
CA THR A 163 -15.31 21.01 6.39
C THR A 163 -14.70 20.61 5.04
N ALA A 164 -14.49 19.30 4.87
CA ALA A 164 -15.24 18.51 3.89
C ALA A 164 -14.81 17.04 4.02
N GLY A 165 -15.55 16.27 4.83
CA GLY A 165 -15.54 14.81 4.75
C GLY A 165 -16.17 14.42 3.42
N VAL A 166 -15.35 14.37 2.36
CA VAL A 166 -15.72 13.69 1.13
C VAL A 166 -15.14 12.30 1.26
N VAL A 167 -15.93 11.40 1.86
CA VAL A 167 -15.73 9.97 1.66
C VAL A 167 -16.01 9.76 0.16
N VAL A 168 -14.97 9.81 -0.67
CA VAL A 168 -15.08 9.33 -2.06
C VAL A 168 -15.13 7.82 -1.94
N ASP A 169 -16.33 7.32 -1.70
CA ASP A 169 -16.61 5.91 -1.56
C ASP A 169 -16.49 5.28 -2.96
N VAL A 170 -15.26 5.07 -3.44
CA VAL A 170 -14.95 4.46 -4.75
C VAL A 170 -15.58 3.07 -4.84
N ALA A 171 -15.85 2.42 -3.71
CA ALA A 171 -16.63 1.20 -3.66
C ALA A 171 -18.07 1.40 -4.18
N THR A 172 -18.70 2.55 -3.92
CA THR A 172 -20.10 2.82 -4.33
C THR A 172 -20.27 3.08 -5.82
N ALA A 173 -19.27 3.64 -6.50
CA ALA A 173 -19.30 3.84 -7.95
C ALA A 173 -19.33 2.50 -8.71
N PHE A 174 -18.78 1.44 -8.12
CA PHE A 174 -18.81 0.09 -8.68
C PHE A 174 -20.00 -0.76 -8.23
N THR A 175 -20.83 -0.25 -7.30
CA THR A 175 -22.08 -0.87 -6.85
C THR A 175 -23.33 -0.10 -7.29
N ALA A 176 -23.19 0.97 -8.07
CA ALA A 176 -24.33 1.75 -8.54
C ALA A 176 -25.23 0.88 -9.45
N ASP A 177 -26.52 0.84 -9.12
CA ASP A 177 -27.55 0.17 -9.93
C ASP A 177 -27.58 0.79 -11.34
N HIS A 178 -27.12 0.02 -12.33
CA HIS A 178 -27.19 0.43 -13.72
C HIS A 178 -28.63 0.22 -14.23
N PRO A 179 -29.33 1.29 -14.67
CA PRO A 179 -30.69 1.15 -15.19
C PRO A 179 -30.69 0.25 -16.43
N ALA A 180 -31.59 -0.74 -16.43
CA ALA A 180 -31.71 -1.70 -17.52
C ALA A 180 -31.88 -1.00 -18.88
N GLY A 181 -31.14 -1.47 -19.89
CA GLY A 181 -31.23 -0.97 -21.27
C GLY A 181 -30.32 0.21 -21.62
N LYS A 182 -29.55 0.76 -20.68
CA LYS A 182 -28.49 1.74 -20.99
C LYS A 182 -27.12 1.06 -21.10
N PRO A 183 -26.27 1.42 -22.08
CA PRO A 183 -24.89 0.97 -22.11
C PRO A 183 -24.18 1.32 -20.80
N VAL A 184 -23.46 0.36 -20.22
CA VAL A 184 -22.65 0.61 -19.03
C VAL A 184 -21.43 1.42 -19.43
N GLU A 185 -21.34 2.64 -18.94
CA GLU A 185 -20.13 3.44 -19.05
C GLU A 185 -19.10 2.94 -18.04
N PHE A 186 -17.88 2.72 -18.52
CA PHE A 186 -16.76 2.26 -17.69
C PHE A 186 -15.87 3.46 -17.37
N PRO A 187 -15.63 3.78 -16.09
CA PRO A 187 -14.79 4.90 -15.70
C PRO A 187 -13.38 4.76 -16.28
N GLU A 188 -12.79 5.89 -16.67
CA GLU A 188 -11.38 5.96 -17.07
C GLU A 188 -10.51 5.64 -15.84
N VAL A 189 -9.53 4.75 -16.02
CA VAL A 189 -8.61 4.37 -14.95
C VAL A 189 -7.18 4.69 -15.35
N GLU A 190 -6.37 5.08 -14.37
CA GLU A 190 -4.94 5.35 -14.52
C GLU A 190 -4.12 4.56 -13.50
N ALA A 191 -2.86 4.30 -13.86
CA ALA A 191 -1.95 3.55 -13.00
C ALA A 191 -1.37 4.45 -11.90
N GLY A 192 -1.81 4.18 -10.68
CA GLY A 192 -1.24 4.69 -9.44
C GLY A 192 0.07 4.01 -9.05
N VAL A 193 0.32 2.79 -9.47
CA VAL A 193 1.66 2.18 -9.42
C VAL A 193 1.73 1.34 -10.67
N GLU A 194 2.84 1.31 -11.40
CA GLU A 194 3.02 0.39 -12.52
C GLU A 194 4.43 -0.21 -12.46
N ILE A 195 4.49 -1.54 -12.44
CA ILE A 195 5.71 -2.32 -12.45
C ILE A 195 5.66 -3.23 -13.66
N PRO A 196 6.57 -3.06 -14.64
CA PRO A 196 6.51 -3.81 -15.87
C PRO A 196 7.10 -5.22 -15.70
N ARG A 197 6.78 -6.14 -16.63
CA ARG A 197 7.14 -7.56 -16.52
C ARG A 197 8.65 -7.80 -16.45
N GLU A 198 9.45 -6.98 -17.11
CA GLU A 198 10.92 -7.05 -17.08
C GLU A 198 11.50 -6.84 -15.69
N ALA A 199 10.77 -6.16 -14.80
CA ALA A 199 11.17 -5.99 -13.41
C ALA A 199 10.88 -7.24 -12.56
N PHE A 200 10.03 -8.17 -13.03
CA PHE A 200 9.62 -9.32 -12.22
C PHE A 200 10.66 -10.44 -12.25
N ARG A 201 11.04 -10.88 -11.05
CA ARG A 201 11.80 -12.11 -10.82
C ARG A 201 10.88 -13.30 -10.60
N SER A 202 9.88 -13.18 -9.72
CA SER A 202 8.88 -14.22 -9.49
C SER A 202 7.54 -13.66 -9.02
N VAL A 203 6.48 -14.44 -9.23
CA VAL A 203 5.12 -14.16 -8.74
C VAL A 203 4.59 -15.46 -8.13
N GLU A 204 4.33 -15.45 -6.83
CA GLU A 204 4.01 -16.66 -6.07
C GLU A 204 2.87 -16.39 -5.07
N VAL A 205 2.06 -17.42 -4.80
CA VAL A 205 1.06 -17.38 -3.71
C VAL A 205 1.63 -18.11 -2.51
N LEU A 206 1.95 -17.34 -1.48
CA LEU A 206 2.51 -17.82 -0.23
C LEU A 206 1.42 -17.98 0.84
N PRO A 207 1.50 -19.02 1.68
CA PRO A 207 0.70 -19.09 2.88
C PRO A 207 1.16 -18.07 3.93
N GLY A 208 0.49 -18.05 5.07
CA GLY A 208 0.84 -17.25 6.23
C GLY A 208 2.14 -17.73 6.85
N HIS A 209 2.49 -17.23 8.03
CA HIS A 209 3.78 -17.55 8.65
C HIS A 209 4.05 -19.06 8.69
N SER A 210 5.05 -19.48 7.91
CA SER A 210 5.89 -20.68 8.08
C SER A 210 5.18 -21.92 8.65
N GLY A 211 4.11 -22.38 8.00
CA GLY A 211 3.40 -23.60 8.38
C GLY A 211 2.47 -24.15 7.30
N PRO A 212 1.94 -25.37 7.48
CA PRO A 212 0.85 -25.89 6.65
C PRO A 212 -0.40 -25.02 6.81
N VAL A 213 -1.03 -24.66 5.69
CA VAL A 213 -2.14 -23.69 5.65
C VAL A 213 -3.32 -24.13 6.50
N GLY A 214 -3.48 -23.49 7.66
CA GLY A 214 -4.68 -23.62 8.48
C GLY A 214 -5.88 -22.92 7.85
N GLU A 215 -7.10 -23.29 8.25
CA GLU A 215 -8.34 -22.68 7.73
C GLU A 215 -8.39 -21.14 7.93
N HIS A 216 -7.70 -20.63 8.94
CA HIS A 216 -7.67 -19.20 9.27
C HIS A 216 -6.40 -18.49 8.78
N GLU A 217 -5.48 -19.19 8.13
CA GLU A 217 -4.18 -18.65 7.79
C GLU A 217 -4.25 -17.74 6.56
N ARG A 218 -3.67 -16.54 6.67
CA ARG A 218 -3.68 -15.54 5.59
C ARG A 218 -2.84 -16.03 4.42
N CYS A 219 -3.32 -15.83 3.22
CA CYS A 219 -2.59 -16.11 2.00
C CYS A 219 -2.17 -14.80 1.34
N TYR A 220 -1.02 -14.81 0.70
CA TYR A 220 -0.44 -13.62 0.10
C TYR A 220 0.01 -13.87 -1.34
N LEU A 221 -0.25 -12.90 -2.21
CA LEU A 221 0.41 -12.79 -3.49
C LEU A 221 1.72 -12.04 -3.28
N GLN A 222 2.85 -12.73 -3.47
CA GLN A 222 4.16 -12.14 -3.44
C GLN A 222 4.68 -11.92 -4.86
N VAL A 223 5.07 -10.69 -5.17
CA VAL A 223 5.78 -10.33 -6.38
C VAL A 223 7.19 -9.91 -5.98
N VAL A 224 8.18 -10.67 -6.46
CA VAL A 224 9.60 -10.40 -6.25
C VAL A 224 10.15 -9.75 -7.51
N LEU A 225 10.91 -8.68 -7.35
CA LEU A 225 11.53 -7.91 -8.41
C LEU A 225 12.99 -8.33 -8.63
N ALA A 226 13.57 -7.85 -9.73
CA ALA A 226 14.91 -8.21 -10.19
C ALA A 226 16.02 -7.89 -9.16
N ASP A 227 15.86 -6.80 -8.39
CA ASP A 227 16.80 -6.38 -7.33
C ASP A 227 16.58 -7.11 -5.98
N GLY A 228 15.65 -8.08 -5.93
CA GLY A 228 15.27 -8.81 -4.72
C GLY A 228 14.30 -8.05 -3.81
N SER A 229 13.93 -6.82 -4.14
CA SER A 229 12.80 -6.15 -3.50
C SER A 229 11.47 -6.71 -3.99
N GLY A 230 10.37 -6.32 -3.37
CA GLY A 230 9.07 -6.77 -3.82
C GLY A 230 7.93 -6.30 -2.96
N LEU A 231 6.77 -6.85 -3.25
CA LEU A 231 5.54 -6.54 -2.56
C LEU A 231 4.70 -7.78 -2.32
N ARG A 232 4.02 -7.79 -1.19
CA ARG A 232 3.19 -8.88 -0.70
C ARG A 232 1.79 -8.33 -0.43
N LEU A 233 0.82 -8.86 -1.18
CA LEU A 233 -0.58 -8.45 -1.14
C LEU A 233 -1.42 -9.53 -0.47
N THR A 234 -2.23 -9.18 0.52
CA THR A 234 -3.15 -10.15 1.15
C THR A 234 -4.24 -10.54 0.14
N VAL A 235 -4.43 -11.84 -0.12
CA VAL A 235 -5.46 -12.34 -1.06
C VAL A 235 -6.66 -12.97 -0.38
N GLY A 236 -6.55 -13.31 0.90
CA GLY A 236 -7.62 -13.91 1.70
C GLY A 236 -7.09 -14.89 2.74
N ARG A 237 -7.92 -15.85 3.17
CA ARG A 237 -7.58 -16.83 4.21
C ARG A 237 -7.92 -18.25 3.79
N GLY A 238 -7.12 -19.21 4.23
CA GLY A 238 -7.34 -20.64 4.08
C GLY A 238 -6.87 -21.23 2.73
N PRO A 239 -6.78 -22.58 2.66
CA PRO A 239 -6.19 -23.29 1.53
C PRO A 239 -6.98 -23.14 0.23
N VAL A 240 -8.32 -23.05 0.32
CA VAL A 240 -9.19 -22.91 -0.86
C VAL A 240 -8.89 -21.60 -1.61
N VAL A 241 -8.72 -20.49 -0.89
CA VAL A 241 -8.39 -19.20 -1.49
C VAL A 241 -6.98 -19.22 -2.07
N ALA A 242 -6.03 -19.85 -1.37
CA ALA A 242 -4.66 -20.02 -1.88
C ALA A 242 -4.64 -20.76 -3.22
N ASP A 243 -5.35 -21.89 -3.31
CA ASP A 243 -5.40 -22.72 -4.50
C ASP A 243 -6.11 -22.02 -5.66
N LEU A 244 -7.19 -21.30 -5.38
CA LEU A 244 -7.87 -20.48 -6.37
C LEU A 244 -6.92 -19.40 -6.94
N ALA A 245 -6.23 -18.67 -6.06
CA ALA A 245 -5.26 -17.65 -6.46
C ALA A 245 -4.11 -18.24 -7.30
N ARG A 246 -3.60 -19.42 -6.92
CA ARG A 246 -2.55 -20.13 -7.69
C ARG A 246 -3.03 -20.46 -9.10
N ARG A 247 -4.23 -21.04 -9.24
CA ARG A 247 -4.81 -21.39 -10.55
C ARG A 247 -5.00 -20.18 -11.45
N TRP A 248 -5.46 -19.06 -10.86
CA TRP A 248 -5.63 -17.80 -11.60
C TRP A 248 -4.31 -17.25 -12.13
N ILE A 249 -3.26 -17.25 -11.31
CA ILE A 249 -1.95 -16.73 -11.71
C ILE A 249 -1.23 -17.65 -12.71
N SER A 250 -1.45 -18.96 -12.63
CA SER A 250 -0.89 -19.91 -13.60
C SER A 250 -1.56 -19.89 -14.98
N GLY A 251 -2.64 -19.13 -15.15
CA GLY A 251 -3.40 -19.09 -16.41
C GLY A 251 -4.11 -20.42 -16.72
N GLY A 252 -4.53 -21.15 -15.67
CA GLY A 252 -5.24 -22.42 -15.78
C GLY A 252 -6.70 -22.28 -16.20
#